data_AF-A0A3A0DSJ1-F1
#
_entry.id   AF-A0A3A0DSJ1-F1
#
_cell.length_a   1.000
_cell.length_b   1.000
_cell.length_c   1.000
_cell.angle_alpha   90.00
_cell.angle_beta   90.00
_cell.angle_gamma   90.00
#
_symmetry.space_group_name_H-M   'P 1'
#
loop_
_entity.id
_entity.type
_entity.pdbx_description
1 polymer ?
#
loop_
_entity_poly.entity_id
_entity_poly.type
_entity_poly.pdbx_seq_one_letter_code
_entity_poly.pdbx_strand_id
1 'polypeptide(L)'
;MGSTFVTFSRELSVDMIGFWMRDSVLELWLRLLALHVPEPQSNENSARSYIIRNQWLLASLGCFNGCVPHELEEVAATAEGRGILRAAVGSLLAELRSAPPHLNRAVLNLLGMQGHFNEDFPTARLVEVGVAFEDLLDGKLTCTVASTEFMPGCR
;
A
#
# COMPACT_ATOMS: atom_id res chain seq x y z
N MET A 1 7.28 -9.50 14.01
CA MET A 1 6.53 -8.88 12.90
C MET A 1 7.11 -9.44 11.61
N GLY A 2 6.26 -9.89 10.69
CA GLY A 2 6.70 -10.40 9.40
C GLY A 2 7.07 -9.28 8.43
N SER A 3 7.45 -9.68 7.23
CA SER A 3 7.64 -8.77 6.10
C SER A 3 7.03 -9.42 4.87
N THR A 4 6.39 -8.60 4.05
CA THR A 4 5.71 -9.00 2.83
C THR A 4 6.48 -8.43 1.64
N PHE A 5 6.67 -9.24 0.60
CA PHE A 5 7.25 -8.79 -0.66
C PHE A 5 6.13 -8.22 -1.54
N VAL A 6 6.19 -6.92 -1.79
CA VAL A 6 5.20 -6.19 -2.60
C VAL A 6 5.61 -6.24 -4.07
N THR A 7 4.70 -6.71 -4.91
CA THR A 7 4.91 -6.93 -6.34
C THR A 7 3.57 -6.85 -7.09
N PHE A 8 3.64 -6.64 -8.40
CA PHE A 8 2.48 -6.74 -9.31
C PHE A 8 2.53 -7.99 -10.20
N SER A 9 3.58 -8.81 -10.09
CA SER A 9 3.68 -10.07 -10.82
C SER A 9 2.87 -11.16 -10.12
N ARG A 10 2.11 -11.93 -10.91
CA ARG A 10 1.41 -13.13 -10.45
C ARG A 10 2.32 -14.35 -10.31
N GLU A 11 3.42 -14.39 -11.05
CA GLU A 11 4.34 -15.52 -11.03
C GLU A 11 5.44 -15.28 -9.99
N LEU A 12 5.52 -16.17 -9.01
CA LEU A 12 6.58 -16.20 -8.02
C LEU A 12 7.85 -16.73 -8.69
N SER A 13 8.72 -15.81 -9.11
CA SER A 13 10.06 -16.11 -9.61
C SER A 13 11.11 -15.34 -8.80
N VAL A 14 12.36 -15.80 -8.84
CA VAL A 14 13.48 -15.12 -8.18
C VAL A 14 13.77 -13.76 -8.84
N ASP A 15 13.38 -13.60 -10.10
CA ASP A 15 13.54 -12.38 -10.90
C ASP A 15 12.34 -11.42 -10.77
N MET A 16 11.37 -11.75 -9.91
CA MET A 16 10.21 -10.91 -9.69
C MET A 16 10.61 -9.57 -9.07
N ILE A 17 10.28 -8.50 -9.78
CA ILE A 17 10.57 -7.13 -9.37
C ILE A 17 9.57 -6.66 -8.32
N GLY A 18 10.08 -6.07 -7.25
CA GLY A 18 9.28 -5.62 -6.11
C GLY A 18 10.15 -5.08 -4.98
N PHE A 19 9.58 -4.98 -3.79
CA PHE A 19 10.31 -4.57 -2.60
C PHE A 19 9.74 -5.20 -1.34
N TRP A 20 10.57 -5.37 -0.32
CA TRP A 20 10.12 -5.87 0.99
C TRP A 20 9.57 -4.75 1.84
N MET A 21 8.52 -5.02 2.60
CA MET A 21 7.97 -4.07 3.57
C MET A 21 7.52 -4.79 4.82
N ARG A 22 7.66 -4.15 5.99
CA ARG A 22 7.08 -4.70 7.24
C ARG A 22 5.57 -4.76 7.13
N ASP A 23 4.98 -5.86 7.60
CA ASP A 23 3.53 -6.07 7.49
C ASP A 23 2.72 -4.93 8.11
N SER A 24 3.14 -4.42 9.28
CA SER A 24 2.45 -3.30 9.94
C SER A 24 2.48 -1.99 9.15
N VAL A 25 3.55 -1.75 8.39
CA VAL A 25 3.65 -0.56 7.51
C VAL A 25 2.78 -0.77 6.27
N LEU A 26 2.76 -1.98 5.71
CA LEU A 26 1.90 -2.34 4.59
C LEU A 26 0.42 -2.25 4.95
N GLU A 27 0.02 -2.74 6.12
CA GLU A 27 -1.35 -2.64 6.62
C GLU A 27 -1.79 -1.19 6.77
N LEU A 28 -0.96 -0.35 7.41
CA LEU A 28 -1.24 1.08 7.53
C LEU A 28 -1.33 1.74 6.14
N TRP A 29 -0.39 1.42 5.25
CA TRP A 29 -0.38 1.94 3.89
C TRP A 29 -1.68 1.58 3.14
N LEU A 30 -2.09 0.31 3.17
CA LEU A 30 -3.32 -0.15 2.51
C LEU A 30 -4.58 0.48 3.14
N ARG A 31 -4.60 0.66 4.46
CA ARG A 31 -5.71 1.33 5.17
C ARG A 31 -5.88 2.76 4.66
N LEU A 32 -4.79 3.51 4.57
CA LEU A 32 -4.81 4.88 4.08
C LEU A 32 -5.12 4.91 2.58
N LEU A 33 -4.48 4.05 1.79
CA LEU A 33 -4.66 3.98 0.33
C LEU A 33 -6.13 3.72 -0.05
N ALA A 34 -6.83 2.87 0.71
CA ALA A 34 -8.25 2.61 0.53
C ALA A 34 -9.14 3.86 0.69
N LEU A 35 -8.72 4.84 1.50
CA LEU A 35 -9.42 6.12 1.67
C LEU A 35 -9.20 7.08 0.48
N HIS A 36 -8.17 6.82 -0.32
CA HIS A 36 -7.80 7.61 -1.51
C HIS A 36 -8.24 6.96 -2.82
N VAL A 37 -8.93 5.82 -2.77
CA VAL A 37 -9.56 5.23 -3.96
C VAL A 37 -10.65 6.20 -4.46
N PRO A 38 -10.63 6.60 -5.75
CA PRO A 38 -11.65 7.49 -6.30
C PRO A 38 -13.06 6.98 -6.05
N GLU A 39 -13.95 7.89 -5.63
CA GLU A 39 -15.33 7.51 -5.34
C GLU A 39 -16.00 6.94 -6.62
N PRO A 40 -16.66 5.78 -6.52
CA PRO A 40 -17.41 5.19 -7.63
C PRO A 40 -18.45 6.15 -8.24
N GLN A 41 -18.19 6.70 -9.43
CA GLN A 41 -19.17 7.48 -10.20
C GLN A 41 -20.09 6.60 -11.06
N SER A 42 -21.14 5.98 -10.51
CA SER A 42 -22.26 5.25 -11.16
C SER A 42 -22.04 4.48 -12.50
N ASN A 43 -20.81 4.20 -12.90
CA ASN A 43 -20.39 3.57 -14.15
C ASN A 43 -19.61 2.28 -13.83
N GLU A 44 -19.21 1.50 -14.82
CA GLU A 44 -18.53 0.20 -14.58
C GLU A 44 -17.23 0.33 -13.74
N ASN A 45 -16.50 1.45 -13.87
CA ASN A 45 -15.32 1.74 -13.03
C ASN A 45 -15.67 1.82 -11.53
N SER A 46 -16.93 2.11 -11.21
CA SER A 46 -17.44 2.18 -9.84
C SER A 46 -17.41 0.83 -9.13
N ALA A 47 -17.74 -0.25 -9.85
CA ALA A 47 -17.70 -1.59 -9.28
C ALA A 47 -16.26 -2.03 -8.97
N ARG A 48 -15.30 -1.68 -9.83
CA ARG A 48 -13.88 -2.02 -9.63
C ARG A 48 -13.28 -1.23 -8.47
N SER A 49 -13.45 0.09 -8.41
CA SER A 49 -12.98 0.90 -7.27
C SER A 49 -13.51 0.37 -5.94
N TYR A 50 -14.79 -0.03 -5.90
CA TYR A 50 -15.40 -0.61 -4.70
C TYR A 50 -14.74 -1.92 -4.27
N ILE A 51 -14.49 -2.84 -5.21
CA ILE A 51 -13.83 -4.12 -4.92
C ILE A 51 -12.41 -3.87 -4.40
N ILE A 52 -11.62 -3.05 -5.09
CA ILE A 52 -10.24 -2.72 -4.74
C ILE A 52 -10.16 -2.14 -3.32
N ARG A 53 -11.02 -1.14 -3.06
CA ARG A 53 -11.11 -0.49 -1.74
C ARG A 53 -11.41 -1.51 -0.64
N ASN A 54 -12.39 -2.38 -0.85
CA ASN A 54 -12.78 -3.36 0.17
C ASN A 54 -11.67 -4.38 0.43
N GLN A 55 -10.95 -4.82 -0.60
CA GLN A 55 -9.84 -5.74 -0.45
C GLN A 55 -8.70 -5.12 0.35
N TRP A 56 -8.34 -3.86 0.07
CA TRP A 56 -7.31 -3.17 0.85
C TRP A 56 -7.73 -2.88 2.29
N LEU A 57 -9.02 -2.56 2.52
CA LEU A 57 -9.57 -2.46 3.87
C LEU A 57 -9.49 -3.80 4.60
N LEU A 58 -9.80 -4.91 3.94
CA LEU A 58 -9.68 -6.25 4.51
C LEU A 58 -8.21 -6.61 4.82
N ALA A 59 -7.32 -6.41 3.84
CA ALA A 59 -5.87 -6.63 3.93
C ALA A 59 -5.24 -5.89 5.13
N SER A 60 -5.72 -4.67 5.41
CA SER A 60 -5.22 -3.83 6.50
C SER A 60 -5.79 -4.13 7.89
N LEU A 61 -6.62 -5.16 8.07
CA LEU A 61 -7.21 -5.49 9.38
C LEU A 61 -6.28 -6.31 10.29
N GLY A 62 -5.06 -6.66 9.88
CA GLY A 62 -4.14 -7.44 10.71
C GLY A 62 -4.52 -8.93 10.87
N CYS A 63 -5.47 -9.43 10.06
CA CYS A 63 -5.93 -10.81 10.12
C CYS A 63 -4.96 -11.82 9.46
N PHE A 64 -3.82 -11.38 8.94
CA PHE A 64 -2.96 -12.21 8.13
C PHE A 64 -1.65 -12.55 8.82
N ASN A 65 -1.55 -13.80 9.28
CA ASN A 65 -0.38 -14.32 9.96
C ASN A 65 0.74 -14.62 8.94
N GLY A 66 1.57 -13.62 8.63
CA GLY A 66 2.85 -13.78 7.94
C GLY A 66 2.87 -13.50 6.43
N CYS A 67 1.78 -13.03 5.85
CA CYS A 67 1.72 -12.48 4.49
C CYS A 67 0.45 -11.65 4.34
N VAL A 68 0.51 -10.41 3.86
CA VAL A 68 -0.68 -9.57 3.63
C VAL A 68 -1.21 -9.82 2.20
N PRO A 69 -2.29 -10.60 1.99
CA PRO A 69 -2.91 -10.72 0.68
C PRO A 69 -3.63 -9.41 0.38
N HIS A 70 -3.14 -8.72 -0.63
CA HIS A 70 -3.58 -7.36 -0.97
C HIS A 70 -4.13 -7.23 -2.40
N GLU A 71 -4.19 -8.36 -3.13
CA GLU A 71 -4.68 -8.48 -4.51
C GLU A 71 -4.10 -7.41 -5.45
N LEU A 72 -2.85 -6.96 -5.19
CA LEU A 72 -2.26 -5.86 -5.93
C LEU A 72 -1.92 -6.31 -7.35
N GLU A 73 -1.54 -7.57 -7.49
CA GLU A 73 -1.29 -8.28 -8.72
C GLU A 73 -2.56 -8.42 -9.58
N GLU A 74 -3.72 -8.78 -9.01
CA GLU A 74 -5.01 -8.78 -9.71
C GLU A 74 -5.38 -7.38 -10.20
N VAL A 75 -5.22 -6.38 -9.34
CA VAL A 75 -5.55 -4.99 -9.65
C VAL A 75 -4.63 -4.45 -10.74
N ALA A 76 -3.34 -4.70 -10.63
CA ALA A 76 -2.34 -4.24 -11.58
C ALA A 76 -2.37 -5.01 -12.91
N ALA A 77 -3.03 -6.17 -12.98
CA ALA A 77 -3.17 -6.94 -14.21
C ALA A 77 -4.00 -6.23 -15.29
N THR A 78 -4.83 -5.24 -14.91
CA THR A 78 -5.66 -4.49 -15.86
C THR A 78 -5.19 -3.04 -15.99
N ALA A 79 -5.38 -2.43 -17.17
CA ALA A 79 -5.04 -1.02 -17.37
C ALA A 79 -5.86 -0.09 -16.45
N GLU A 80 -7.13 -0.45 -16.22
CA GLU A 80 -8.03 0.31 -15.36
C GLU A 80 -7.65 0.20 -13.88
N GLY A 81 -7.36 -1.01 -13.38
CA GLY A 81 -6.92 -1.20 -12.00
C GLY A 81 -5.58 -0.51 -11.73
N ARG A 82 -4.64 -0.52 -12.69
CA ARG A 82 -3.42 0.32 -12.62
C ARG A 82 -3.73 1.81 -12.57
N GLY A 83 -4.75 2.27 -13.32
CA GLY A 83 -5.22 3.65 -13.27
C GLY A 83 -5.75 4.04 -11.90
N ILE A 84 -6.59 3.18 -11.29
CA ILE A 84 -7.14 3.37 -9.94
C ILE A 84 -6.01 3.39 -8.91
N LEU A 85 -5.10 2.42 -8.97
CA LEU A 85 -3.95 2.34 -8.07
C LEU A 85 -3.05 3.57 -8.18
N ARG A 86 -2.72 4.01 -9.40
CA ARG A 86 -1.92 5.23 -9.62
C ARG A 86 -2.63 6.47 -9.10
N ALA A 87 -3.94 6.59 -9.30
CA ALA A 87 -4.72 7.71 -8.78
C ALA A 87 -4.74 7.74 -7.23
N ALA A 88 -4.96 6.58 -6.60
CA ALA A 88 -4.96 6.46 -5.14
C ALA A 88 -3.58 6.74 -4.53
N VAL A 89 -2.51 6.17 -5.10
CA VAL A 89 -1.13 6.43 -4.66
C VAL A 89 -0.78 7.90 -4.81
N GLY A 90 -1.07 8.50 -5.97
CA GLY A 90 -0.80 9.91 -6.22
C GLY A 90 -1.57 10.84 -5.27
N SER A 91 -2.84 10.55 -5.01
CA SER A 91 -3.67 11.32 -4.07
C SER A 91 -3.14 11.22 -2.64
N LEU A 92 -2.85 10.01 -2.15
CA LEU A 92 -2.31 9.80 -0.80
C LEU A 92 -0.93 10.48 -0.65
N LEU A 93 -0.05 10.32 -1.63
CA LEU A 93 1.29 10.88 -1.59
C LEU A 93 1.27 12.41 -1.59
N ALA A 94 0.34 13.04 -2.31
CA ALA A 94 0.13 14.48 -2.28
C ALA A 94 -0.25 14.96 -0.87
N GLU A 95 -1.25 14.32 -0.24
CA GLU A 95 -1.67 14.67 1.13
C GLU A 95 -0.56 14.44 2.16
N LEU A 96 0.17 13.32 2.07
CA LEU A 96 1.28 13.01 2.98
C LEU A 96 2.41 14.04 2.88
N ARG A 97 2.70 14.57 1.69
CA ARG A 97 3.72 15.61 1.50
C ARG A 97 3.32 16.95 2.12
N SER A 98 2.02 17.22 2.24
CA SER A 98 1.49 18.41 2.94
C SER A 98 1.18 18.17 4.42
N ALA A 99 1.18 16.92 4.87
CA ALA A 99 0.85 16.55 6.24
C ALA A 99 1.96 16.98 7.22
N PRO A 100 1.63 17.08 8.52
CA PRO A 100 2.64 17.29 9.56
C PRO A 100 3.73 16.20 9.52
N PRO A 101 4.93 16.46 10.08
CA PRO A 101 6.03 15.49 10.07
C PRO A 101 5.72 14.15 10.75
N HIS A 102 4.74 14.14 11.66
CA HIS A 102 4.25 12.94 12.33
C HIS A 102 2.71 12.90 12.28
N LEU A 103 2.17 11.73 11.95
CA LEU A 103 0.75 11.44 12.04
C LEU A 103 0.39 11.09 13.47
N ASN A 104 -0.64 11.76 13.99
CA ASN A 104 -1.05 11.59 15.37
C ASN A 104 -1.58 10.18 15.65
N ARG A 105 -1.04 9.52 16.68
CA ARG A 105 -1.43 8.16 17.06
C ARG A 105 -2.90 8.01 17.40
N ALA A 106 -3.52 9.00 18.02
CA ALA A 106 -4.93 8.92 18.41
C ALA A 106 -5.81 8.88 17.17
N VAL A 107 -5.48 9.66 16.14
CA VAL A 107 -6.16 9.64 14.84
C VAL A 107 -5.94 8.30 14.13
N LEU A 108 -4.70 7.79 14.10
CA LEU A 108 -4.41 6.49 13.50
C LEU A 108 -5.18 5.34 14.17
N ASN A 109 -5.33 5.39 15.49
CA ASN A 109 -6.10 4.40 16.24
C ASN A 109 -7.62 4.45 15.96
N LEU A 110 -8.14 5.53 15.37
CA LEU A 110 -9.53 5.61 14.90
C LEU A 110 -9.74 4.88 13.57
N LEU A 111 -8.69 4.47 12.88
CA LEU A 111 -8.79 3.82 11.57
C LEU A 111 -9.29 2.37 11.65
N GLY A 112 -9.49 1.80 12.85
CA GLY A 112 -10.08 0.47 13.03
C GLY A 112 -9.19 -0.66 12.51
N MET A 113 -7.87 -0.48 12.57
CA MET A 113 -6.89 -1.55 12.35
C MET A 113 -6.77 -2.42 13.61
N GLN A 114 -6.29 -3.66 13.47
CA GLN A 114 -5.84 -4.42 14.64
C GLN A 114 -4.48 -3.91 15.12
N GLY A 115 -4.29 -3.91 16.43
CA GLY A 115 -3.12 -3.31 17.07
C GLY A 115 -3.37 -1.87 17.52
N HIS A 116 -2.37 -1.27 18.14
CA HIS A 116 -2.47 0.08 18.68
C HIS A 116 -1.18 0.85 18.42
N PHE A 117 -1.32 2.06 17.90
CA PHE A 117 -0.22 3.01 17.78
C PHE A 117 0.05 3.61 19.16
N ASN A 118 1.19 3.23 19.74
CA ASN A 118 1.65 3.76 21.02
C ASN A 118 2.39 5.09 20.87
N GLU A 119 2.79 5.45 19.65
CA GLU A 119 3.53 6.66 19.30
C GLU A 119 3.02 7.22 17.98
N ASP A 120 3.27 8.51 17.76
CA ASP A 120 2.95 9.16 16.50
C ASP A 120 3.83 8.57 15.38
N PHE A 121 3.26 8.40 14.19
CA PHE A 121 3.94 7.72 13.09
C PHE A 121 4.67 8.74 12.20
N PRO A 122 5.97 8.58 11.89
CA PRO A 122 6.69 9.49 11.00
C PRO A 122 6.10 9.51 9.59
N THR A 123 5.60 10.66 9.14
CA THR A 123 4.97 10.82 7.82
C THR A 123 5.95 10.50 6.68
N ALA A 124 7.23 10.84 6.86
CA ALA A 124 8.28 10.56 5.88
C ALA A 124 8.37 9.08 5.50
N ARG A 125 8.09 8.16 6.44
CA ARG A 125 8.07 6.72 6.17
C ARG A 125 6.98 6.31 5.18
N LEU A 126 5.80 6.93 5.25
CA LEU A 126 4.73 6.67 4.29
C LEU A 126 5.01 7.33 2.93
N VAL A 127 5.71 8.47 2.92
CA VAL A 127 6.17 9.09 1.67
C VAL A 127 7.16 8.18 0.93
N GLU A 128 8.12 7.56 1.64
CA GLU A 128 9.03 6.57 1.06
C GLU A 128 8.27 5.38 0.45
N VAL A 129 7.25 4.89 1.14
CA VAL A 129 6.40 3.80 0.62
C VAL A 129 5.67 4.24 -0.65
N GLY A 130 5.07 5.43 -0.66
CA GLY A 130 4.39 5.95 -1.85
C GLY A 130 5.31 6.09 -3.07
N VAL A 131 6.54 6.58 -2.86
CA VAL A 131 7.55 6.66 -3.93
C VAL A 131 7.93 5.26 -4.44
N ALA A 132 8.12 4.29 -3.55
CA ALA A 132 8.41 2.91 -3.96
C ALA A 132 7.26 2.28 -4.78
N PHE A 133 6.01 2.58 -4.44
CA PHE A 133 4.85 2.17 -5.24
C PHE A 133 4.81 2.84 -6.63
N GLU A 134 5.12 4.14 -6.72
CA GLU A 134 5.24 4.83 -8.02
C GLU A 134 6.37 4.23 -8.88
N ASP A 135 7.54 3.98 -8.28
CA ASP A 135 8.66 3.38 -8.98
C ASP A 135 8.36 1.94 -9.43
N LEU A 136 7.60 1.18 -8.64
CA LEU A 136 7.12 -0.14 -9.04
C LEU A 136 6.13 -0.06 -10.20
N LEU A 137 5.18 0.87 -10.16
CA LEU A 137 4.19 1.11 -11.24
C LEU A 137 4.85 1.56 -12.55
N ASP A 138 5.95 2.31 -12.45
CA ASP A 138 6.70 2.85 -13.58
C ASP A 138 7.78 1.87 -14.09
N GLY A 139 7.97 0.72 -13.43
CA GLY A 139 9.00 -0.26 -13.80
C GLY A 139 10.43 0.24 -13.58
N LYS A 140 10.63 1.18 -12.65
CA LYS A 140 11.94 1.76 -12.30
C LYS A 140 12.70 0.95 -11.26
N LEU A 141 12.00 0.08 -10.52
CA LEU A 141 12.63 -0.78 -9.52
C LEU A 141 13.44 -1.90 -10.18
N THR A 142 14.57 -2.21 -9.57
CA THR A 142 15.43 -3.35 -9.93
C THR A 142 15.54 -4.38 -8.80
N CYS A 143 14.91 -4.12 -7.66
CA CYS A 143 14.94 -5.01 -6.50
C CYS A 143 14.11 -6.26 -6.76
N THR A 144 14.61 -7.41 -6.29
CA THR A 144 13.90 -8.68 -6.39
C THR A 144 13.64 -9.29 -5.01
N VAL A 145 12.97 -10.45 -4.96
CA VAL A 145 12.72 -11.20 -3.72
C VAL A 145 14.02 -11.50 -2.96
N ALA A 146 15.16 -11.63 -3.66
CA ALA A 146 16.47 -11.86 -3.04
C ALA A 146 17.09 -10.59 -2.41
N SER A 147 16.60 -9.40 -2.78
CA SER A 147 17.14 -8.11 -2.33
C SER A 147 16.42 -7.61 -1.08
N THR A 148 16.98 -7.86 0.12
CA THR A 148 16.40 -7.37 1.39
C THR A 148 16.86 -5.96 1.79
N GLU A 149 17.73 -5.33 0.99
CA GLU A 149 18.36 -4.04 1.30
C GLU A 149 17.40 -2.85 1.23
N PHE A 150 16.33 -2.99 0.43
CA PHE A 150 15.33 -1.95 0.20
C PHE A 150 14.02 -2.30 0.92
N MET A 151 13.77 -1.60 2.03
CA MET A 151 12.56 -1.70 2.83
C MET A 151 11.99 -0.30 3.13
N PRO A 152 11.17 0.27 2.22
CA PRO A 152 10.62 1.61 2.41
C PRO A 152 9.79 1.70 3.69
N GLY A 153 9.86 2.85 4.37
CA GLY A 153 9.11 3.10 5.60
C GLY A 153 9.58 2.32 6.83
N CYS A 154 10.69 1.57 6.73
CA CYS A 154 11.21 0.74 7.81
C CYS A 154 12.48 1.30 8.47
N ARG A 155 13.01 2.42 7.96
CA ARG A 155 14.20 3.11 8.49
C ARG A 155 13.82 4.23 9.45
#